data_AF-A0A7X9I7L3-F1
#
_entry.id   AF-A0A7X9I7L3-F1
#
_cell.length_a   1.000
_cell.length_b   1.000
_cell.length_c   1.000
_cell.angle_alpha   90.00
_cell.angle_beta   90.00
_cell.angle_gamma   90.00
#
_symmetry.space_group_name_H-M   'P 1'
#
loop_
_entity.id
_entity.type
_entity.pdbx_description
1 polymer ?
#
loop_
_entity_poly.entity_id
_entity_poly.type
_entity_poly.pdbx_seq_one_letter_code
_entity_poly.pdbx_strand_id
1 'polypeptide(L)'
;MNRQIFCTVNQLIDDLDLRGFSEANLLDRIKEASDLIQRHPRGGDFIPVTATKYFGAPVDLTSKCLSVPPLLAVTSITNDGEAVTDYHLKPFNGLWEDGPYIEIEMDEGGGFWADEDDVVISGWWGKYEKTADLGITGSQATTSETTLEIDNGSLLCPGMVIKIEDEQEYVTAGNGSPGGAAATAATSKVNGAIDELDTSITVDNGAEFYAGEVLQIGVEDLKIIKKNTHVLFVERGWNGTVPADHADDSAIGVYRTFTVERGVNGTTAAAHSSKAIYQMVVPATVNYLCQKLAGLLRAKVLTSFTGVSGNNEAGQSRYGYEFDQRSIDDVLRPFTIWSD
;
A
#
# COMPACT_ATOMS: atom_id res chain seq x y z
N MET A 1 -12.98 -6.37 0.93
CA MET A 1 -12.03 -7.23 0.18
C MET A 1 -10.65 -7.08 0.83
N ASN A 2 -9.81 -8.11 0.85
CA ASN A 2 -8.45 -7.97 1.41
C ASN A 2 -7.54 -7.32 0.35
N ARG A 3 -6.81 -6.29 0.77
CA ARG A 3 -5.83 -5.53 -0.02
C ARG A 3 -4.48 -5.62 0.66
N GLN A 4 -3.69 -6.58 0.21
CA GLN A 4 -2.31 -6.82 0.63
C GLN A 4 -1.37 -6.29 -0.45
N ILE A 5 -1.05 -5.00 -0.40
CA ILE A 5 -0.23 -4.33 -1.41
C ILE A 5 1.04 -3.82 -0.75
N PHE A 6 2.19 -4.29 -1.22
CA PHE A 6 3.44 -4.18 -0.45
C PHE A 6 4.39 -3.09 -0.93
N CYS A 7 4.11 -2.45 -2.08
CA CYS A 7 4.79 -1.24 -2.52
C CYS A 7 3.84 -0.29 -3.25
N THR A 8 4.27 0.95 -3.42
CA THR A 8 3.49 2.00 -4.10
C THR A 8 3.95 2.19 -5.54
N VAL A 9 3.10 2.77 -6.39
CA VAL A 9 3.48 3.06 -7.77
C VAL A 9 4.61 4.09 -7.82
N ASN A 10 4.64 5.08 -6.94
CA ASN A 10 5.71 6.08 -6.93
C ASN A 10 7.07 5.45 -6.56
N GLN A 11 7.10 4.51 -5.61
CA GLN A 11 8.32 3.75 -5.32
C GLN A 11 8.84 3.00 -6.56
N LEU A 12 7.94 2.38 -7.33
CA LEU A 12 8.32 1.65 -8.54
C LEU A 12 8.76 2.61 -9.67
N ILE A 13 8.09 3.76 -9.81
CA ILE A 13 8.48 4.82 -10.75
C ILE A 13 9.88 5.31 -10.43
N ASP A 14 10.18 5.59 -9.16
CA ASP A 14 11.48 6.06 -8.72
C ASP A 14 12.58 4.98 -8.90
N ASP A 15 12.30 3.71 -8.58
CA ASP A 15 13.26 2.60 -8.75
C ASP A 15 13.59 2.31 -10.23
N LEU A 16 12.65 2.60 -11.13
CA LEU A 16 12.78 2.35 -12.57
C LEU A 16 13.09 3.62 -13.39
N ASP A 17 13.21 4.77 -12.74
CA ASP A 17 13.42 6.08 -13.37
C ASP A 17 12.39 6.40 -14.48
N LEU A 18 11.10 6.19 -14.15
CA LEU A 18 9.99 6.43 -15.08
C LEU A 18 9.44 7.86 -14.98
N ARG A 19 8.82 8.33 -16.06
CA ARG A 19 8.12 9.62 -16.10
C ARG A 19 6.64 9.47 -15.79
N GLY A 20 6.33 9.26 -14.52
CA GLY A 20 4.96 9.16 -14.03
C GLY A 20 4.23 7.89 -14.46
N PHE A 21 2.92 7.99 -14.63
CA PHE A 21 2.04 6.89 -15.04
C PHE A 21 2.03 6.67 -16.55
N SER A 22 3.16 6.84 -17.23
CA SER A 22 3.28 6.62 -18.68
C SER A 22 2.88 5.19 -19.10
N GLU A 23 2.88 4.25 -18.15
CA GLU A 23 2.36 2.90 -18.31
C GLU A 23 1.15 2.67 -17.40
N ALA A 24 -0.02 2.43 -18.00
CA ALA A 24 -1.28 2.28 -17.26
C ALA A 24 -1.32 1.07 -16.30
N ASN A 25 -0.48 0.06 -16.52
CA ASN A 25 -0.57 -1.23 -15.83
C ASN A 25 0.43 -1.40 -14.68
N LEU A 26 1.15 -0.34 -14.27
CA LEU A 26 2.14 -0.44 -13.18
C LEU A 26 1.51 -0.94 -11.88
N LEU A 27 0.32 -0.44 -11.54
CA LEU A 27 -0.40 -0.86 -10.34
C LEU A 27 -0.78 -2.34 -10.39
N ASP A 28 -1.11 -2.86 -11.57
CA ASP A 28 -1.45 -4.27 -11.73
C ASP A 28 -0.22 -5.18 -11.56
N ARG A 29 0.97 -4.74 -12.00
CA ARG A 29 2.23 -5.45 -11.73
C ARG A 29 2.57 -5.49 -10.24
N ILE A 30 2.26 -4.41 -9.52
CA ILE A 30 2.41 -4.36 -8.07
C ILE A 30 1.44 -5.31 -7.37
N LYS A 31 0.18 -5.37 -7.81
CA LYS A 31 -0.81 -6.34 -7.28
C LYS A 31 -0.34 -7.77 -7.51
N GLU A 32 0.10 -8.11 -8.73
CA GLU A 32 0.63 -9.44 -9.06
C GLU A 32 1.86 -9.79 -8.20
N ALA A 33 2.80 -8.86 -8.03
CA ALA A 33 3.96 -9.06 -7.17
C ALA A 33 3.58 -9.26 -5.69
N SER A 34 2.62 -8.47 -5.20
CA SER A 34 2.15 -8.59 -3.82
C SER A 34 1.42 -9.92 -3.59
N ASP A 35 0.58 -10.35 -4.54
CA ASP A 35 -0.08 -11.66 -4.52
C ASP A 35 0.93 -12.82 -4.50
N LEU A 36 2.02 -12.72 -5.27
CA LEU A 36 3.09 -13.73 -5.26
C LEU A 36 3.77 -13.82 -3.90
N ILE A 37 4.06 -12.68 -3.27
CA ILE A 37 4.64 -12.62 -1.92
C ILE A 37 3.63 -13.18 -0.90
N GLN A 38 2.38 -12.76 -0.96
CA GLN A 38 1.34 -13.16 -0.02
C GLN A 38 1.10 -14.67 -0.05
N ARG A 39 1.06 -15.28 -1.24
CA ARG A 39 0.82 -16.72 -1.43
C ARG A 39 2.07 -17.59 -1.25
N HIS A 40 3.23 -16.97 -1.11
CA HIS A 40 4.46 -17.72 -0.86
C HIS A 40 4.34 -18.49 0.47
N PRO A 41 4.86 -19.73 0.60
CA PRO A 41 4.76 -20.51 1.85
C PRO A 41 5.29 -19.79 3.09
N ARG A 42 6.31 -18.94 2.92
CA ARG A 42 6.87 -18.07 3.98
C ARG A 42 6.26 -16.67 4.03
N GLY A 43 5.43 -16.34 3.06
CA GLY A 43 4.70 -15.09 2.94
C GLY A 43 3.48 -15.02 3.83
N GLY A 44 2.53 -14.17 3.47
CA GLY A 44 1.26 -14.00 4.18
C GLY A 44 0.79 -12.55 4.17
N ASP A 45 -0.14 -12.25 5.07
CA ASP A 45 -0.70 -10.92 5.21
C ASP A 45 0.25 -10.04 6.02
N PHE A 46 0.89 -9.06 5.39
CA PHE A 46 1.76 -8.07 6.05
C PHE A 46 1.06 -6.76 6.35
N ILE A 47 -0.20 -6.61 5.90
CA ILE A 47 -1.08 -5.52 6.30
C ILE A 47 -2.19 -6.13 7.18
N PRO A 48 -2.50 -5.56 8.35
CA PRO A 48 -3.49 -6.09 9.27
C PRO A 48 -4.88 -6.28 8.63
N VAL A 49 -5.50 -7.41 8.90
CA VAL A 49 -6.88 -7.76 8.52
C VAL A 49 -7.74 -7.86 9.76
N THR A 50 -8.83 -7.08 9.81
CA THR A 50 -9.85 -7.20 10.84
C THR A 50 -10.74 -8.39 10.51
N ALA A 51 -10.78 -9.40 11.38
CA ALA A 51 -11.61 -10.58 11.17
C ALA A 51 -12.00 -11.25 12.48
N THR A 52 -13.06 -12.05 12.41
CA THR A 52 -13.43 -13.01 13.45
C THR A 52 -13.07 -14.42 12.99
N LYS A 53 -12.35 -15.17 13.83
CA LYS A 53 -11.94 -16.55 13.56
C LYS A 53 -12.42 -17.46 14.69
N TYR A 54 -12.64 -18.72 14.33
CA TYR A 54 -13.16 -19.77 15.20
C TYR A 54 -12.06 -20.80 15.43
N PHE A 55 -11.98 -21.30 16.65
CA PHE A 55 -10.98 -22.26 17.10
C PHE A 55 -11.62 -23.25 18.08
N GLY A 56 -11.02 -24.42 18.21
CA GLY A 56 -11.31 -25.36 19.29
C GLY A 56 -10.02 -26.01 19.77
N ALA A 57 -9.92 -26.29 21.06
CA ALA A 57 -8.87 -27.15 21.57
C ALA A 57 -9.21 -28.62 21.28
N PRO A 58 -8.22 -29.47 20.95
CA PRO A 58 -8.48 -30.90 20.81
C PRO A 58 -9.04 -31.49 22.11
N VAL A 59 -10.09 -32.30 22.00
CA VAL A 59 -10.87 -32.86 23.12
C VAL A 59 -10.03 -33.59 24.19
N ASP A 60 -8.88 -34.12 23.78
CA ASP A 60 -7.96 -34.89 24.64
C ASP A 60 -6.88 -34.02 25.32
N LEU A 61 -6.84 -32.72 25.04
CA LEU A 61 -5.86 -31.77 25.57
C LEU A 61 -6.55 -30.71 26.42
N THR A 62 -6.41 -30.82 27.74
CA THR A 62 -6.65 -29.73 28.69
C THR A 62 -5.54 -28.70 28.56
N SER A 63 -5.50 -28.01 27.41
CA SER A 63 -4.51 -26.98 27.14
C SER A 63 -5.03 -25.63 27.59
N LYS A 64 -4.24 -24.92 28.41
CA LYS A 64 -4.45 -23.49 28.66
C LYS A 64 -3.90 -22.60 27.54
N CYS A 65 -3.14 -23.19 26.62
CA CYS A 65 -2.54 -22.52 25.47
C CYS A 65 -3.32 -22.86 24.20
N LEU A 66 -3.81 -21.83 23.51
CA LEU A 66 -4.43 -21.94 22.21
C LEU A 66 -3.49 -21.38 21.14
N SER A 67 -3.00 -22.24 20.26
CA SER A 67 -2.22 -21.79 19.10
C SER A 67 -3.13 -21.12 18.08
N VAL A 68 -2.75 -19.93 17.63
CA VAL A 68 -3.52 -19.12 16.69
C VAL A 68 -2.67 -18.75 15.48
N PRO A 69 -3.29 -18.52 14.30
CA PRO A 69 -2.66 -17.82 13.20
C PRO A 69 -2.12 -16.46 13.66
N PRO A 70 -1.17 -15.87 12.93
CA PRO A 70 -0.57 -14.58 13.31
C PRO A 70 -1.63 -13.52 13.65
N LEU A 71 -1.65 -13.15 14.93
CA LEU A 71 -2.61 -12.26 15.58
C LEU A 71 -1.86 -11.04 16.10
N LEU A 72 -2.27 -9.85 15.70
CA LEU A 72 -1.62 -8.60 16.08
C LEU A 72 -2.27 -8.00 17.32
N ALA A 73 -3.60 -8.02 17.37
CA ALA A 73 -4.37 -7.54 18.51
C ALA A 73 -5.70 -8.28 18.64
N VAL A 74 -6.13 -8.50 19.89
CA VAL A 74 -7.45 -9.04 20.21
C VAL A 74 -8.41 -7.88 20.45
N THR A 75 -9.59 -7.95 19.84
CA THR A 75 -10.72 -7.07 20.15
C THR A 75 -11.68 -7.73 21.13
N SER A 76 -11.98 -9.01 20.93
CA SER A 76 -12.81 -9.80 21.86
C SER A 76 -12.53 -11.28 21.72
N ILE A 77 -12.70 -12.03 22.81
CA ILE A 77 -12.66 -13.49 22.86
C ILE A 77 -13.91 -13.99 23.57
N THR A 78 -14.56 -15.00 23.01
CA THR A 78 -15.54 -15.82 23.74
C THR A 78 -15.14 -17.28 23.73
N ASN A 79 -15.41 -17.98 24.82
CA ASN A 79 -15.17 -19.41 25.02
C ASN A 79 -16.47 -20.04 25.53
N ASP A 80 -17.10 -20.94 24.76
CA ASP A 80 -18.46 -21.45 25.02
C ASP A 80 -19.52 -20.32 25.16
N GLY A 81 -19.34 -19.24 24.40
CA GLY A 81 -20.21 -18.06 24.46
C GLY A 81 -19.97 -17.13 25.65
N GLU A 82 -19.09 -17.49 26.59
CA GLU A 82 -18.71 -16.64 27.72
C GLU A 82 -17.49 -15.77 27.37
N ALA A 83 -17.53 -14.49 27.77
CA ALA A 83 -16.44 -13.56 27.46
C ALA A 83 -15.16 -13.89 28.25
N VAL A 84 -14.03 -13.97 27.55
CA VAL A 84 -12.71 -14.18 28.16
C VAL A 84 -11.99 -12.85 28.29
N THR A 85 -11.59 -12.49 29.51
CA THR A 85 -10.89 -11.22 29.81
C THR A 85 -9.51 -11.42 30.45
N ASP A 86 -9.30 -12.55 31.13
CA ASP A 86 -8.04 -12.89 31.80
C ASP A 86 -7.21 -13.85 30.93
N TYR A 87 -6.37 -13.27 30.06
CA TYR A 87 -5.48 -14.01 29.18
C TYR A 87 -4.15 -13.27 28.93
N HIS A 88 -3.17 -14.01 28.43
CA HIS A 88 -1.89 -13.50 27.99
C HIS A 88 -1.63 -13.86 26.52
N LEU A 89 -1.11 -12.90 25.76
CA LEU A 89 -0.67 -13.12 24.38
C LEU A 89 0.80 -13.52 24.34
N LYS A 90 1.12 -14.54 23.55
CA LYS A 90 2.46 -15.10 23.43
C LYS A 90 2.99 -15.12 21.98
N PRO A 91 4.30 -14.95 21.79
CA PRO A 91 5.30 -14.62 22.81
C PRO A 91 5.10 -13.19 23.36
N PHE A 92 5.64 -12.92 24.55
CA PHE A 92 5.59 -11.56 25.11
C PHE A 92 6.26 -10.57 24.15
N ASN A 93 5.54 -9.50 23.81
CA ASN A 93 5.93 -8.46 22.84
C ASN A 93 5.91 -8.89 21.35
N GLY A 94 5.32 -10.04 21.00
CA GLY A 94 5.25 -10.53 19.63
C GLY A 94 6.54 -11.20 19.14
N LEU A 95 6.45 -11.91 18.00
CA LEU A 95 7.59 -12.67 17.45
C LEU A 95 8.75 -11.79 16.95
N TRP A 96 8.43 -10.56 16.55
CA TRP A 96 9.36 -9.52 16.11
C TRP A 96 8.76 -8.15 16.42
N GLU A 97 9.54 -7.08 16.26
CA GLU A 97 9.04 -5.71 16.39
C GLU A 97 7.87 -5.47 15.43
N ASP A 98 6.76 -4.92 15.93
CA ASP A 98 5.49 -4.75 15.21
C ASP A 98 4.90 -6.10 14.70
N GLY A 99 5.33 -7.22 15.27
CA GLY A 99 5.00 -8.57 14.85
C GLY A 99 3.85 -9.22 15.64
N PRO A 100 3.41 -10.40 15.19
CA PRO A 100 2.24 -11.06 15.75
C PRO A 100 2.55 -11.89 16.99
N TYR A 101 1.49 -12.14 17.74
CA TYR A 101 1.31 -13.24 18.66
C TYR A 101 0.81 -14.49 17.91
N ILE A 102 1.16 -15.65 18.44
CA ILE A 102 0.86 -16.97 17.83
C ILE A 102 0.22 -17.92 18.83
N GLU A 103 0.07 -17.50 20.08
CA GLU A 103 -0.58 -18.27 21.12
C GLU A 103 -1.31 -17.32 22.07
N ILE A 104 -2.45 -17.78 22.58
CA ILE A 104 -3.20 -17.15 23.66
C ILE A 104 -3.23 -18.13 24.83
N GLU A 105 -2.73 -17.70 25.98
CA GLU A 105 -2.74 -18.49 27.20
C GLU A 105 -3.79 -17.95 28.16
N MET A 106 -4.62 -18.83 28.73
CA MET A 106 -5.50 -18.46 29.85
C MET A 106 -4.72 -18.29 31.14
N ASP A 107 -5.11 -17.28 31.94
CA ASP A 107 -4.49 -17.04 33.24
C ASP A 107 -4.71 -18.21 34.22
N GLU A 108 -4.02 -18.19 35.36
CA GLU A 108 -4.10 -19.27 36.36
C GLU A 108 -5.55 -19.56 36.83
N GLY A 109 -6.44 -18.55 36.80
CA GLY A 109 -7.86 -18.67 37.11
C GLY A 109 -8.82 -18.88 35.93
N GLY A 110 -8.35 -18.80 34.67
CA GLY A 110 -9.18 -18.67 33.47
C GLY A 110 -9.90 -19.93 32.96
N GLY A 111 -9.65 -21.10 33.55
CA GLY A 111 -10.19 -22.37 33.04
C GLY A 111 -9.36 -22.96 31.89
N PHE A 112 -10.00 -23.72 31.00
CA PHE A 112 -9.41 -24.31 29.80
C PHE A 112 -10.20 -23.86 28.56
N TRP A 113 -9.56 -23.87 27.39
CA TRP A 113 -10.22 -23.61 26.12
C TRP A 113 -11.24 -24.70 25.80
N ALA A 114 -12.39 -24.28 25.27
CA ALA A 114 -13.47 -25.15 24.80
C ALA A 114 -13.03 -25.98 23.60
N ASP A 115 -13.76 -27.07 23.37
CA ASP A 115 -13.64 -27.92 22.19
C ASP A 115 -14.37 -27.32 20.98
N GLU A 116 -14.32 -28.04 19.84
CA GLU A 116 -15.23 -27.90 18.69
C GLU A 116 -15.68 -26.47 18.25
N ASP A 117 -14.76 -25.63 17.75
CA ASP A 117 -15.03 -24.29 17.16
C ASP A 117 -15.71 -23.26 18.10
N ASP A 118 -15.87 -23.57 19.39
CA ASP A 118 -16.57 -22.72 20.38
C ASP A 118 -15.70 -21.60 20.97
N VAL A 119 -14.43 -21.49 20.52
CA VAL A 119 -13.59 -20.33 20.79
C VAL A 119 -13.67 -19.33 19.63
N VAL A 120 -14.25 -18.16 19.88
CA VAL A 120 -14.43 -17.11 18.88
C VAL A 120 -13.54 -15.93 19.22
N ILE A 121 -12.66 -15.56 18.30
CA ILE A 121 -11.71 -14.45 18.47
C ILE A 121 -11.92 -13.44 17.37
N SER A 122 -12.32 -12.23 17.75
CA SER A 122 -12.34 -11.06 16.87
C SER A 122 -11.10 -10.22 17.14
N GLY A 123 -10.41 -9.79 16.08
CA GLY A 123 -9.17 -9.05 16.23
C GLY A 123 -8.52 -8.66 14.91
N TRP A 124 -7.30 -8.17 15.02
CA TRP A 124 -6.43 -7.78 13.93
C TRP A 124 -5.46 -8.93 13.67
N TRP A 125 -5.46 -9.45 12.45
CA TRP A 125 -4.67 -10.61 12.03
C TRP A 125 -3.65 -10.21 10.97
N GLY A 126 -2.47 -10.80 10.99
CA GLY A 126 -1.41 -10.48 10.05
C GLY A 126 -0.03 -10.57 10.70
N LYS A 127 1.01 -10.36 9.89
CA LYS A 127 2.41 -10.52 10.28
C LYS A 127 3.09 -9.22 10.70
N TYR A 128 2.45 -8.07 10.48
CA TYR A 128 3.07 -6.78 10.73
C TYR A 128 2.01 -5.69 10.97
N GLU A 129 2.23 -4.85 11.98
CA GLU A 129 1.39 -3.68 12.27
C GLU A 129 2.25 -2.44 12.48
N LYS A 130 2.46 -1.69 11.40
CA LYS A 130 3.14 -0.40 11.47
C LYS A 130 2.39 0.64 10.66
N THR A 131 2.24 1.82 11.23
CA THR A 131 1.68 2.99 10.55
C THR A 131 2.70 4.12 10.48
N ALA A 132 2.71 4.85 9.37
CA ALA A 132 3.43 6.11 9.25
C ALA A 132 2.44 7.26 9.05
N ASP A 133 2.56 8.32 9.85
CA ASP A 133 1.77 9.54 9.67
C ASP A 133 2.22 10.26 8.38
N LEU A 134 1.28 10.55 7.49
CA LEU A 134 1.57 11.28 6.26
C LEU A 134 1.60 12.80 6.46
N GLY A 135 1.15 13.30 7.63
CA GLY A 135 1.11 14.74 7.92
C GLY A 135 0.04 15.48 7.12
N ILE A 136 -0.97 14.76 6.60
CA ILE A 136 -2.10 15.30 5.85
C ILE A 136 -3.41 14.86 6.48
N THR A 137 -4.46 15.64 6.20
CA THR A 137 -5.83 15.26 6.51
C THR A 137 -6.64 15.01 5.25
N GLY A 138 -7.62 14.11 5.33
CA GLY A 138 -8.57 13.84 4.27
C GLY A 138 -10.01 14.02 4.73
N SER A 139 -10.90 14.19 3.76
CA SER A 139 -12.35 14.25 3.98
C SER A 139 -13.09 13.36 2.99
N GLN A 140 -14.13 12.69 3.50
CA GLN A 140 -15.13 11.91 2.76
C GLN A 140 -16.47 12.06 3.50
N ALA A 141 -17.44 12.69 2.86
CA ALA A 141 -18.71 13.07 3.47
C ALA A 141 -19.61 11.87 3.81
N THR A 142 -19.44 10.72 3.13
CA THR A 142 -20.31 9.56 3.29
C THR A 142 -19.53 8.25 3.27
N THR A 143 -20.17 7.15 3.70
CA THR A 143 -19.62 5.78 3.67
C THR A 143 -19.51 5.17 2.27
N SER A 144 -19.98 5.87 1.23
CA SER A 144 -19.97 5.39 -0.16
C SER A 144 -19.16 6.29 -1.09
N GLU A 145 -18.60 7.39 -0.59
CA GLU A 145 -17.76 8.28 -1.36
C GLU A 145 -16.40 7.64 -1.63
N THR A 146 -16.06 7.42 -2.90
CA THR A 146 -14.80 6.77 -3.32
C THR A 146 -13.73 7.78 -3.71
N THR A 147 -13.96 9.06 -3.44
CA THR A 147 -13.01 10.16 -3.68
C THR A 147 -12.49 10.68 -2.35
N LEU A 148 -11.18 10.73 -2.22
CA LEU A 148 -10.49 11.27 -1.05
C LEU A 148 -9.79 12.57 -1.45
N GLU A 149 -10.24 13.69 -0.89
CA GLU A 149 -9.63 15.00 -1.10
C GLU A 149 -8.59 15.29 -0.01
N ILE A 150 -7.41 15.77 -0.41
CA ILE A 150 -6.30 16.10 0.48
C ILE A 150 -5.64 17.44 0.08
N ASP A 151 -4.91 18.05 1.01
CA ASP A 151 -4.29 19.37 0.78
C ASP A 151 -2.94 19.30 0.04
N ASN A 152 -2.30 18.13 -0.03
CA ASN A 152 -1.02 17.94 -0.70
C ASN A 152 -0.98 16.59 -1.45
N GLY A 153 -1.04 16.66 -2.79
CA GLY A 153 -1.08 15.49 -3.65
C GLY A 153 0.21 14.66 -3.66
N SER A 154 1.35 15.22 -3.21
CA SER A 154 2.64 14.52 -3.27
C SER A 154 2.81 13.43 -2.21
N LEU A 155 1.93 13.39 -1.22
CA LEU A 155 2.03 12.50 -0.07
C LEU A 155 1.16 11.23 -0.18
N LEU A 156 0.29 11.17 -1.19
CA LEU A 156 -0.53 10.00 -1.47
C LEU A 156 -0.17 9.43 -2.85
N CYS A 157 -0.28 8.11 -3.00
CA CYS A 157 0.03 7.43 -4.25
C CYS A 157 -0.83 6.18 -4.42
N PRO A 158 -1.25 5.86 -5.66
CA PRO A 158 -1.79 4.54 -5.98
C PRO A 158 -0.87 3.41 -5.49
N GLY A 159 -1.49 2.37 -4.93
CA GLY A 159 -0.77 1.25 -4.29
C GLY A 159 -0.59 1.41 -2.77
N MET A 160 -0.91 2.58 -2.20
CA MET A 160 -0.96 2.72 -0.74
C MET A 160 -2.23 2.06 -0.17
N VAL A 161 -2.07 1.33 0.93
CA VAL A 161 -3.17 1.10 1.88
C VAL A 161 -2.99 2.12 3.00
N ILE A 162 -4.04 2.90 3.24
CA ILE A 162 -4.06 3.96 4.24
C ILE A 162 -5.04 3.62 5.35
N LYS A 163 -4.85 4.24 6.51
CA LYS A 163 -5.73 4.15 7.67
C LYS A 163 -6.21 5.56 8.03
N ILE A 164 -7.53 5.71 8.16
CA ILE A 164 -8.19 6.92 8.63
C ILE A 164 -9.10 6.50 9.78
N GLU A 165 -8.80 6.96 11.00
CA GLU A 165 -9.45 6.45 12.21
C GLU A 165 -9.33 4.92 12.30
N ASP A 166 -10.44 4.16 12.30
CA ASP A 166 -10.45 2.69 12.34
C ASP A 166 -10.67 2.04 10.96
N GLU A 167 -10.82 2.85 9.90
CA GLU A 167 -10.99 2.36 8.54
C GLU A 167 -9.66 2.20 7.83
N GLN A 168 -9.51 1.11 7.08
CA GLN A 168 -8.47 0.98 6.06
C GLN A 168 -9.07 1.21 4.67
N GLU A 169 -8.37 2.00 3.86
CA GLU A 169 -8.71 2.28 2.47
C GLU A 169 -7.54 1.96 1.55
N TYR A 170 -7.84 1.55 0.31
CA TYR A 170 -6.84 1.27 -0.70
C TYR A 170 -6.87 2.33 -1.80
N VAL A 171 -5.75 3.03 -2.00
CA VAL A 171 -5.62 4.06 -3.02
C VAL A 171 -5.42 3.40 -4.39
N THR A 172 -6.41 3.56 -5.25
CA THR A 172 -6.45 2.91 -6.58
C THR A 172 -5.98 3.81 -7.70
N ALA A 173 -6.18 5.13 -7.60
CA ALA A 173 -5.79 6.09 -8.62
C ALA A 173 -5.61 7.51 -8.03
N GLY A 174 -4.85 8.35 -8.73
CA GLY A 174 -4.55 9.74 -8.35
C GLY A 174 -3.32 10.27 -9.09
N ASN A 175 -2.91 11.51 -8.84
CA ASN A 175 -1.72 12.12 -9.49
C ASN A 175 -1.73 12.04 -11.04
N GLY A 176 -2.91 12.16 -11.65
CA GLY A 176 -3.09 12.05 -13.11
C GLY A 176 -3.01 10.62 -13.66
N SER A 177 -2.97 9.59 -12.81
CA SER A 177 -2.98 8.20 -13.26
C SER A 177 -4.30 7.85 -13.98
N PRO A 178 -4.30 6.86 -14.89
CA PRO A 178 -5.54 6.32 -15.45
C PRO A 178 -6.56 5.94 -14.36
N GLY A 179 -7.82 6.36 -14.55
CA GLY A 179 -8.90 6.13 -13.57
C GLY A 179 -8.89 7.09 -12.37
N GLY A 180 -7.98 8.06 -12.32
CA GLY A 180 -7.94 9.10 -11.31
C GLY A 180 -9.02 10.16 -11.51
N ALA A 181 -9.33 10.88 -10.43
CA ALA A 181 -10.15 12.08 -10.51
C ALA A 181 -9.42 13.17 -11.31
N ALA A 182 -10.20 14.09 -11.90
CA ALA A 182 -9.66 15.25 -12.60
C ALA A 182 -8.90 16.16 -11.62
N ALA A 183 -7.92 16.92 -12.15
CA ALA A 183 -7.24 17.93 -11.37
C ALA A 183 -8.22 19.01 -10.88
N THR A 184 -8.05 19.45 -9.64
CA THR A 184 -8.82 20.55 -9.06
C THR A 184 -8.14 21.87 -9.37
N ALA A 185 -8.91 22.90 -9.71
CA ALA A 185 -8.35 24.22 -10.05
C ALA A 185 -7.58 24.82 -8.86
N ALA A 186 -6.34 25.23 -9.12
CA ALA A 186 -5.55 26.06 -8.22
C ALA A 186 -6.08 27.50 -8.22
N THR A 187 -5.78 28.26 -7.17
CA THR A 187 -6.15 29.69 -7.13
C THR A 187 -5.15 30.57 -7.88
N SER A 188 -3.89 30.16 -7.88
CA SER A 188 -2.80 30.77 -8.64
C SER A 188 -2.85 30.32 -10.10
N LYS A 189 -2.34 31.19 -10.97
CA LYS A 189 -2.14 30.90 -12.39
C LYS A 189 -0.67 30.97 -12.75
N VAL A 190 -0.39 30.60 -14.00
CA VAL A 190 0.91 30.85 -14.64
C VAL A 190 1.13 32.36 -14.73
N ASN A 191 2.30 32.83 -14.29
CA ASN A 191 2.71 34.23 -14.33
C ASN A 191 3.85 34.40 -15.33
N GLY A 192 3.49 34.81 -16.54
CA GLY A 192 4.34 34.87 -17.72
C GLY A 192 4.21 33.62 -18.60
N ALA A 193 4.20 33.82 -19.92
CA ALA A 193 4.15 32.71 -20.87
C ALA A 193 5.36 31.79 -20.69
N ILE A 194 5.13 30.49 -20.86
CA ILE A 194 6.17 29.44 -20.84
C ILE A 194 6.17 28.70 -22.18
N ASP A 195 7.36 28.35 -22.67
CA ASP A 195 7.56 27.57 -23.89
C ASP A 195 7.83 26.09 -23.58
N GLU A 196 7.77 25.19 -24.56
CA GLU A 196 8.02 23.74 -24.44
C GLU A 196 9.36 23.31 -23.79
N LEU A 197 10.36 24.19 -23.71
CA LEU A 197 11.71 23.90 -23.19
C LEU A 197 11.92 24.41 -21.75
N ASP A 198 11.03 25.25 -21.25
CA ASP A 198 11.12 25.78 -19.90
C ASP A 198 11.13 24.65 -18.85
N THR A 199 12.06 24.74 -17.90
CA THR A 199 12.20 23.81 -16.76
C THR A 199 11.77 24.43 -15.43
N SER A 200 11.25 25.65 -15.50
CA SER A 200 10.69 26.37 -14.36
C SER A 200 9.48 27.18 -14.78
N ILE A 201 8.47 27.24 -13.92
CA ILE A 201 7.25 28.00 -14.11
C ILE A 201 7.15 29.01 -12.98
N THR A 202 6.91 30.28 -13.31
CA THR A 202 6.55 31.28 -12.31
C THR A 202 5.04 31.30 -12.15
N VAL A 203 4.55 31.37 -10.92
CA VAL A 203 3.13 31.41 -10.59
C VAL A 203 2.80 32.63 -9.74
N ASP A 204 1.57 33.14 -9.80
CA ASP A 204 1.15 34.31 -9.02
C ASP A 204 1.37 34.11 -7.52
N ASN A 205 0.97 32.95 -6.99
CA ASN A 205 1.11 32.59 -5.60
C ASN A 205 1.64 31.17 -5.46
N GLY A 206 2.94 31.05 -5.17
CA GLY A 206 3.54 29.75 -4.96
C GLY A 206 3.10 29.06 -3.67
N ALA A 207 2.51 29.77 -2.70
CA ALA A 207 2.23 29.25 -1.36
C ALA A 207 1.35 27.98 -1.37
N GLU A 208 0.42 27.87 -2.31
CA GLU A 208 -0.50 26.73 -2.38
C GLU A 208 0.11 25.45 -2.95
N PHE A 209 1.31 25.48 -3.55
CA PHE A 209 1.93 24.31 -4.19
C PHE A 209 3.00 23.65 -3.32
N TYR A 210 3.18 22.34 -3.46
CA TYR A 210 4.18 21.55 -2.76
C TYR A 210 5.10 20.81 -3.74
N ALA A 211 6.35 20.58 -3.32
CA ALA A 211 7.25 19.73 -4.10
C ALA A 211 6.71 18.29 -4.15
N GLY A 212 6.87 17.66 -5.31
CA GLY A 212 6.37 16.33 -5.64
C GLY A 212 4.95 16.30 -6.20
N GLU A 213 4.19 17.40 -6.15
CA GLU A 213 2.84 17.44 -6.72
C GLU A 213 2.89 17.37 -8.25
N VAL A 214 1.83 16.78 -8.82
CA VAL A 214 1.57 16.81 -10.26
C VAL A 214 0.55 17.91 -10.53
N LEU A 215 0.90 18.81 -11.44
CA LEU A 215 0.04 19.86 -11.95
C LEU A 215 -0.48 19.49 -13.34
N GLN A 216 -1.58 20.09 -13.73
CA GLN A 216 -2.10 20.08 -15.09
C GLN A 216 -2.25 21.51 -15.61
N ILE A 217 -1.76 21.78 -16.81
CA ILE A 217 -1.99 23.03 -17.54
C ILE A 217 -2.48 22.68 -18.93
N GLY A 218 -3.72 23.06 -19.26
CA GLY A 218 -4.38 22.57 -20.47
C GLY A 218 -4.50 21.05 -20.46
N VAL A 219 -3.73 20.36 -21.32
CA VAL A 219 -3.67 18.89 -21.41
C VAL A 219 -2.31 18.33 -20.99
N GLU A 220 -1.39 19.19 -20.55
CA GLU A 220 -0.06 18.78 -20.12
C GLU A 220 -0.03 18.56 -18.61
N ASP A 221 0.50 17.42 -18.20
CA ASP A 221 0.86 17.16 -16.82
C ASP A 221 2.35 17.48 -16.58
N LEU A 222 2.65 18.03 -15.42
CA LEU A 222 4.01 18.42 -15.03
C LEU A 222 4.24 18.21 -13.52
N LYS A 223 5.37 17.62 -13.16
CA LYS A 223 5.71 17.29 -11.76
C LYS A 223 6.59 18.36 -11.17
N ILE A 224 6.22 18.91 -10.01
CA ILE A 224 7.07 19.84 -9.27
C ILE A 224 8.22 19.07 -8.64
N ILE A 225 9.45 19.33 -9.08
CA ILE A 225 10.66 18.75 -8.50
C ILE A 225 11.11 19.56 -7.29
N LYS A 226 11.01 20.88 -7.38
CA LYS A 226 11.43 21.81 -6.33
C LYS A 226 10.63 23.11 -6.42
N LYS A 227 10.45 23.78 -5.29
CA LYS A 227 9.80 25.09 -5.22
C LYS A 227 10.74 26.13 -4.58
N ASN A 228 10.72 27.35 -5.12
CA ASN A 228 11.34 28.53 -4.54
C ASN A 228 10.37 29.71 -4.57
N THR A 229 9.67 29.94 -3.46
CA THR A 229 8.62 30.98 -3.35
C THR A 229 7.59 30.82 -4.49
N HIS A 230 7.61 31.71 -5.50
CA HIS A 230 6.71 31.73 -6.67
C HIS A 230 7.25 30.98 -7.90
N VAL A 231 8.44 30.41 -7.83
CA VAL A 231 9.05 29.67 -8.94
C VAL A 231 9.00 28.17 -8.64
N LEU A 232 8.37 27.41 -9.53
CA LEU A 232 8.27 25.96 -9.49
C LEU A 232 9.24 25.38 -10.51
N PHE A 233 10.22 24.59 -10.06
CA PHE A 233 11.05 23.80 -10.95
C PHE A 233 10.32 22.50 -11.25
N VAL A 234 10.13 22.21 -12.54
CA VAL A 234 9.22 21.16 -12.99
C VAL A 234 9.91 20.20 -13.94
N GLU A 235 9.45 18.95 -13.91
CA GLU A 235 9.63 18.03 -15.03
C GLU A 235 8.36 18.04 -15.86
N ARG A 236 8.52 18.29 -17.16
CA ARG A 236 7.43 18.49 -18.12
C ARG A 236 7.13 17.25 -18.93
N GLY A 237 5.92 17.19 -19.48
CA GLY A 237 5.45 15.98 -20.16
C GLY A 237 5.35 14.79 -19.20
N TRP A 238 4.98 15.07 -17.94
CA TRP A 238 4.77 14.04 -16.93
C TRP A 238 3.58 13.16 -17.32
N ASN A 239 3.50 11.94 -16.78
CA ASN A 239 2.44 10.97 -17.13
C ASN A 239 2.32 10.68 -18.65
N GLY A 240 3.39 10.91 -19.42
CA GLY A 240 3.40 10.70 -20.88
C GLY A 240 2.68 11.79 -21.69
N THR A 241 2.37 12.94 -21.09
CA THR A 241 1.87 14.10 -21.86
C THR A 241 2.98 14.76 -22.67
N VAL A 242 2.62 15.63 -23.60
CA VAL A 242 3.58 16.38 -24.43
C VAL A 242 3.73 17.78 -23.88
N PRO A 243 4.96 18.29 -23.67
CA PRO A 243 5.20 19.70 -23.34
C PRO A 243 4.56 20.63 -24.39
N ALA A 244 3.88 21.68 -23.94
CA ALA A 244 3.23 22.66 -24.80
C ALA A 244 3.50 24.11 -24.38
N ASP A 245 3.36 25.05 -25.29
CA ASP A 245 3.40 26.47 -24.93
C ASP A 245 2.14 26.83 -24.11
N HIS A 246 2.31 27.58 -23.02
CA HIS A 246 1.19 28.09 -22.22
C HIS A 246 1.29 29.60 -22.09
N ALA A 247 0.15 30.27 -22.29
CA ALA A 247 0.08 31.73 -22.17
C ALA A 247 0.19 32.16 -20.70
N ASP A 248 0.52 33.44 -20.50
CA ASP A 248 0.28 34.10 -19.22
C ASP A 248 -1.19 33.92 -18.79
N ASP A 249 -1.44 33.89 -17.47
CA ASP A 249 -2.76 33.66 -16.88
C ASP A 249 -3.41 32.28 -17.20
N SER A 250 -2.63 31.33 -17.74
CA SER A 250 -3.09 29.95 -17.94
C SER A 250 -3.51 29.31 -16.62
N ALA A 251 -4.67 28.63 -16.64
CA ALA A 251 -5.20 27.96 -15.46
C ALA A 251 -4.35 26.74 -15.09
N ILE A 252 -4.13 26.58 -13.78
CA ILE A 252 -3.40 25.44 -13.21
C ILE A 252 -4.38 24.53 -12.48
N GLY A 253 -4.38 23.24 -12.81
CA GLY A 253 -5.00 22.19 -12.01
C GLY A 253 -3.95 21.49 -11.14
N VAL A 254 -4.36 20.99 -9.98
CA VAL A 254 -3.53 20.16 -9.09
C VAL A 254 -4.24 18.85 -8.80
N TYR A 255 -3.52 17.72 -8.87
CA TYR A 255 -4.10 16.42 -8.57
C TYR A 255 -4.09 16.15 -7.05
N ARG A 256 -5.16 16.57 -6.38
CA ARG A 256 -5.37 16.43 -4.92
C ARG A 256 -6.55 15.54 -4.52
N THR A 257 -7.22 14.98 -5.52
CA THR A 257 -8.33 14.05 -5.32
C THR A 257 -7.91 12.65 -5.78
N PHE A 258 -8.02 11.69 -4.87
CA PHE A 258 -7.62 10.30 -5.09
C PHE A 258 -8.84 9.40 -5.12
N THR A 259 -8.79 8.37 -5.97
CA THR A 259 -9.81 7.32 -6.00
C THR A 259 -9.41 6.21 -5.04
N VAL A 260 -10.31 5.85 -4.13
CA VAL A 260 -10.08 4.84 -3.09
C VAL A 260 -11.12 3.72 -3.14
N GLU A 261 -10.69 2.52 -2.78
CA GLU A 261 -11.59 1.44 -2.36
C GLU A 261 -11.65 1.43 -0.84
N ARG A 262 -12.86 1.32 -0.31
CA ARG A 262 -13.17 1.57 1.11
C ARG A 262 -13.47 0.32 1.90
N GLY A 263 -13.33 0.39 3.21
CA GLY A 263 -13.56 -0.74 4.10
C GLY A 263 -12.75 -1.99 3.69
N VAL A 264 -11.49 -1.81 3.31
CA VAL A 264 -10.63 -2.93 2.91
C VAL A 264 -10.11 -3.66 4.14
N ASN A 265 -9.58 -4.87 3.94
CA ASN A 265 -9.00 -5.68 5.02
C ASN A 265 -9.97 -5.92 6.19
N GLY A 266 -11.26 -6.03 5.91
CA GLY A 266 -12.31 -6.32 6.88
C GLY A 266 -12.75 -5.13 7.75
N THR A 267 -12.22 -3.94 7.50
CA THR A 267 -12.72 -2.71 8.13
C THR A 267 -14.06 -2.25 7.53
N THR A 268 -14.77 -1.35 8.21
CA THR A 268 -16.05 -0.83 7.75
C THR A 268 -15.92 0.63 7.34
N ALA A 269 -16.52 0.99 6.20
CA ALA A 269 -16.50 2.35 5.69
C ALA A 269 -17.22 3.35 6.62
N ALA A 270 -16.58 4.46 6.96
CA ALA A 270 -17.10 5.53 7.81
C ALA A 270 -17.29 6.87 7.04
N ALA A 271 -17.67 7.95 7.72
CA ALA A 271 -17.57 9.30 7.14
C ALA A 271 -16.42 10.01 7.85
N HIS A 272 -15.57 10.70 7.10
CA HIS A 272 -14.39 11.38 7.63
C HIS A 272 -14.45 12.87 7.32
N SER A 273 -14.13 13.70 8.32
CA SER A 273 -14.06 15.14 8.18
C SER A 273 -12.73 15.63 8.75
N SER A 274 -11.84 16.06 7.86
CA SER A 274 -10.49 16.54 8.17
C SER A 274 -9.73 15.61 9.13
N LYS A 275 -9.69 14.32 8.81
CA LYS A 275 -9.05 13.29 9.64
C LYS A 275 -7.64 13.00 9.17
N ALA A 276 -6.73 12.78 10.11
CA ALA A 276 -5.35 12.43 9.82
C ALA A 276 -5.28 11.10 9.03
N ILE A 277 -4.39 11.05 8.05
CA ILE A 277 -4.18 9.90 7.20
C ILE A 277 -2.84 9.26 7.55
N TYR A 278 -2.88 7.95 7.81
CA TYR A 278 -1.69 7.13 8.04
C TYR A 278 -1.50 6.14 6.91
N GLN A 279 -0.27 5.87 6.50
CA GLN A 279 0.04 4.75 5.60
C GLN A 279 0.24 3.46 6.42
N MET A 280 -0.35 2.36 5.98
CA MET A 280 0.01 1.02 6.46
C MET A 280 1.36 0.62 5.85
N VAL A 281 2.38 0.48 6.69
CA VAL A 281 3.75 0.21 6.28
C VAL A 281 4.05 -1.26 6.49
N VAL A 282 4.58 -1.92 5.45
CA VAL A 282 5.10 -3.29 5.53
C VAL A 282 6.60 -3.28 5.82
N PRO A 283 7.21 -4.40 6.24
CA PRO A 283 8.65 -4.45 6.48
C PRO A 283 9.44 -4.02 5.25
N ALA A 284 10.49 -3.22 5.44
CA ALA A 284 11.26 -2.62 4.34
C ALA A 284 11.81 -3.68 3.35
N THR A 285 12.18 -4.86 3.85
CA THR A 285 12.65 -5.97 3.01
C THR A 285 11.53 -6.56 2.14
N VAL A 286 10.31 -6.66 2.66
CA VAL A 286 9.11 -7.10 1.90
C VAL A 286 8.72 -6.06 0.86
N ASN A 287 8.75 -4.77 1.24
CA ASN A 287 8.52 -3.67 0.31
C ASN A 287 9.52 -3.69 -0.85
N TYR A 288 10.82 -3.81 -0.55
CA TYR A 288 11.88 -3.92 -1.54
C TYR A 288 11.69 -5.13 -2.46
N LEU A 289 11.37 -6.31 -1.90
CA LEU A 289 11.09 -7.51 -2.70
C LEU A 289 9.92 -7.28 -3.66
N CYS A 290 8.84 -6.65 -3.19
CA CYS A 290 7.69 -6.33 -4.02
C CYS A 290 8.05 -5.40 -5.19
N GLN A 291 8.86 -4.36 -4.93
CA GLN A 291 9.36 -3.48 -6.00
C GLN A 291 10.14 -4.27 -7.06
N LYS A 292 11.08 -5.14 -6.65
CA LYS A 292 11.88 -5.94 -7.59
C LYS A 292 11.07 -6.94 -8.38
N LEU A 293 10.10 -7.60 -7.75
CA LEU A 293 9.18 -8.50 -8.45
C LEU A 293 8.28 -7.76 -9.44
N ALA A 294 7.73 -6.59 -9.06
CA ALA A 294 6.91 -5.78 -9.95
C ALA A 294 7.71 -5.25 -11.16
N GLY A 295 8.94 -4.78 -10.92
CA GLY A 295 9.85 -4.36 -11.99
C GLY A 295 10.22 -5.49 -12.93
N LEU A 296 10.44 -6.70 -12.40
CA LEU A 296 10.71 -7.90 -13.20
C LEU A 296 9.48 -8.30 -14.04
N LEU A 297 8.28 -8.32 -13.45
CA LEU A 297 7.03 -8.58 -14.15
C LEU A 297 6.80 -7.58 -15.30
N ARG A 298 7.08 -6.30 -15.07
CA ARG A 298 7.07 -5.27 -16.12
C ARG A 298 8.09 -5.59 -17.23
N ALA A 299 9.35 -5.85 -16.87
CA ALA A 299 10.41 -6.11 -17.84
C ALA A 299 10.11 -7.31 -18.74
N LYS A 300 9.45 -8.35 -18.22
CA LYS A 300 9.01 -9.52 -19.00
C LYS A 300 8.02 -9.15 -20.10
N VAL A 301 7.03 -8.31 -19.77
CA VAL A 301 6.03 -7.85 -20.76
C VAL A 301 6.71 -7.09 -21.89
N LEU A 302 7.69 -6.24 -21.56
CA LEU A 302 8.42 -5.46 -22.56
C LEU A 302 9.34 -6.33 -23.44
N THR A 303 10.00 -7.33 -22.86
CA THR A 303 11.01 -8.15 -23.54
C THR A 303 10.46 -9.43 -24.15
N SER A 304 9.18 -9.76 -23.90
CA SER A 304 8.58 -11.06 -24.25
C SER A 304 9.39 -12.25 -23.73
N PHE A 305 10.03 -12.10 -22.56
CA PHE A 305 10.94 -13.11 -22.02
C PHE A 305 10.23 -14.45 -21.75
N THR A 306 10.74 -15.51 -22.37
CA THR A 306 10.15 -16.87 -22.33
C THR A 306 10.81 -17.82 -21.33
N GLY A 307 11.77 -17.35 -20.50
CA GLY A 307 12.45 -18.20 -19.53
C GLY A 307 13.51 -19.14 -20.10
N VAL A 308 13.77 -19.07 -21.41
CA VAL A 308 14.77 -19.90 -22.09
C VAL A 308 15.98 -19.04 -22.44
N SER A 309 17.14 -19.40 -21.86
CA SER A 309 18.42 -18.80 -22.24
C SER A 309 19.34 -19.86 -22.83
N GLY A 310 20.06 -19.49 -23.88
CA GLY A 310 21.06 -20.33 -24.54
C GLY A 310 20.73 -20.69 -25.99
N ASN A 311 21.65 -21.40 -26.63
CA ASN A 311 21.56 -21.72 -28.05
C ASN A 311 20.90 -23.11 -28.24
N ASN A 312 19.65 -23.12 -28.72
CA ASN A 312 18.91 -24.35 -29.03
C ASN A 312 19.63 -25.20 -30.10
N GLU A 313 20.42 -24.59 -30.99
CA GLU A 313 21.18 -25.30 -32.01
C GLU A 313 22.43 -25.99 -31.45
N ALA A 314 22.96 -25.50 -30.32
CA ALA A 314 24.10 -26.09 -29.62
C ALA A 314 23.70 -27.02 -28.46
N GLY A 315 22.40 -27.25 -28.25
CA GLY A 315 21.88 -28.10 -27.18
C GLY A 315 22.11 -27.56 -25.76
N GLN A 316 22.39 -26.26 -25.62
CA GLN A 316 22.65 -25.61 -24.33
C GLN A 316 21.50 -24.68 -23.97
N SER A 317 20.32 -25.23 -23.67
CA SER A 317 19.17 -24.45 -23.18
C SER A 317 19.11 -24.57 -21.66
N ARG A 318 19.13 -23.44 -20.96
CA ARG A 318 18.89 -23.35 -19.52
C ARG A 318 17.52 -22.74 -19.29
N TYR A 319 16.68 -23.48 -18.56
CA TYR A 319 15.42 -22.97 -18.04
C TYR A 319 15.74 -22.25 -16.73
N GLY A 320 15.63 -20.93 -16.74
CA GLY A 320 15.65 -20.16 -15.50
C GLY A 320 14.31 -20.29 -14.80
N TYR A 321 14.28 -20.47 -13.49
CA TYR A 321 13.04 -20.25 -12.75
C TYR A 321 12.60 -18.80 -12.98
N GLU A 322 11.30 -18.65 -13.18
CA GLU A 322 10.69 -17.38 -13.54
C GLU A 322 10.90 -16.29 -12.47
N PHE A 323 11.07 -16.71 -11.22
CA PHE A 323 11.48 -15.93 -10.07
C PHE A 323 12.51 -16.74 -9.28
N ASP A 324 13.56 -16.09 -8.77
CA ASP A 324 14.52 -16.77 -7.90
C ASP A 324 13.87 -17.03 -6.53
N GLN A 325 13.30 -18.23 -6.38
CA GLN A 325 12.63 -18.66 -5.15
C GLN A 325 13.53 -18.52 -3.93
N ARG A 326 14.85 -18.74 -4.08
CA ARG A 326 15.79 -18.61 -2.98
C ARG A 326 15.90 -17.18 -2.48
N SER A 327 15.93 -16.20 -3.39
CA SER A 327 15.95 -14.78 -3.02
C SER A 327 14.66 -14.37 -2.30
N ILE A 328 13.49 -14.89 -2.72
CA ILE A 328 12.22 -14.67 -2.03
C ILE A 328 12.27 -15.29 -0.63
N ASP A 329 12.73 -16.53 -0.53
CA ASP A 329 12.88 -17.25 0.74
C ASP A 329 13.79 -16.53 1.74
N ASP A 330 14.93 -16.02 1.27
CA ASP A 330 15.91 -15.35 2.11
C ASP A 330 15.34 -14.05 2.71
N VAL A 331 14.54 -13.31 1.93
CA VAL A 331 13.86 -12.10 2.38
C VAL A 331 12.72 -12.41 3.36
N LEU A 332 11.94 -13.47 3.10
CA LEU A 332 10.77 -13.80 3.91
C LEU A 332 11.08 -14.64 5.15
N ARG A 333 12.26 -15.29 5.21
CA ARG A 333 12.68 -16.14 6.33
C ARG A 333 12.52 -15.51 7.71
N PRO A 334 12.83 -14.21 7.95
CA PRO A 334 12.64 -13.60 9.27
C PRO A 334 11.18 -13.54 9.74
N PHE A 335 10.21 -13.67 8.82
CA PHE A 335 8.78 -13.58 9.09
C PHE A 335 8.08 -14.95 9.05
N THR A 336 8.86 -16.03 9.14
CA THR A 336 8.34 -17.39 9.19
C THR A 336 8.06 -17.78 10.64
N ILE A 337 6.85 -18.25 10.91
CA ILE A 337 6.37 -18.55 12.28
C ILE A 337 6.77 -19.96 12.72
N TRP A 338 6.77 -20.91 11.79
CA TRP A 338 7.10 -22.31 12.04
C TRP A 338 8.34 -22.68 11.23
N SER A 339 9.41 -23.09 11.92
CA SER A 339 10.56 -23.69 11.25
C SER A 339 10.24 -25.16 10.96
N ASP A 340 10.19 -25.53 9.68
CA ASP A 340 10.30 -26.93 9.26
C ASP A 340 11.64 -27.55 9.68
#